data_AF-A0A1R3GB38-F1
#
_entry.id   AF-A0A1R3GB38-F1
#
_cell.length_a   1.000
_cell.length_b   1.000
_cell.length_c   1.000
_cell.angle_alpha   90.00
_cell.angle_beta   90.00
_cell.angle_gamma   90.00
#
_symmetry.space_group_name_H-M   'P 1'
#
loop_
_entity.id
_entity.type
_entity.pdbx_description
1 polymer ?
#
loop_
_entity_poly.entity_id
_entity_poly.type
_entity_poly.pdbx_seq_one_letter_code
_entity_poly.pdbx_strand_id
1 'polypeptide(L)'
;MENEDKAKKSCFAGFCIKTPYQLCKKAVKEANSIAELLEKEDRFDRVSCRPAPEGMRMAMRPVKDYEEFESRRAAFDGVMNALKDDNLAIIGVYGMGGVGKTTLVKQVASQAKKEKVFETVVMAALTQNPNIPNVQNEIAEKLIRPQT
;
A
#
# COMPACT_ATOMS: atom_id res chain seq x y z
N MET A 1 9.76 -9.18 57.47
CA MET A 1 8.50 -9.60 56.83
C MET A 1 8.66 -9.25 55.36
N GLU A 2 9.25 -10.14 54.57
CA GLU A 2 8.58 -11.28 53.89
C GLU A 2 7.61 -10.74 52.81
N ASN A 3 7.73 -11.06 51.52
CA ASN A 3 8.01 -12.36 50.91
C ASN A 3 8.77 -12.26 49.57
N GLU A 4 9.79 -13.11 49.43
CA GLU A 4 10.31 -13.55 48.14
C GLU A 4 9.37 -14.63 47.57
N ASP A 5 8.47 -14.28 46.66
CA ASP A 5 7.73 -15.27 45.88
C ASP A 5 8.60 -15.80 44.73
N LYS A 6 9.39 -16.85 45.03
CA LYS A 6 10.08 -17.67 44.03
C LYS A 6 9.06 -18.45 43.20
N ALA A 7 8.59 -17.85 42.11
CA ALA A 7 7.79 -18.53 41.10
C ALA A 7 8.61 -19.66 40.44
N LYS A 8 8.16 -20.90 40.63
CA LYS A 8 8.69 -22.12 39.99
C LYS A 8 8.70 -21.97 38.47
N LYS A 9 9.88 -22.05 37.86
CA LYS A 9 10.05 -22.14 36.40
C LYS A 9 9.85 -23.58 35.95
N SER A 10 8.65 -23.94 35.48
CA SER A 10 8.47 -25.20 34.74
C SER A 10 8.72 -24.94 33.25
N CYS A 11 9.89 -25.38 32.76
CA CYS A 11 10.14 -25.50 31.32
C CYS A 11 9.35 -26.68 30.76
N PHE A 12 8.45 -26.44 29.81
CA PHE A 12 7.93 -27.50 28.96
C PHE A 12 8.81 -27.57 27.70
N ALA A 13 9.42 -28.73 27.45
CA ALA A 13 10.11 -29.09 26.20
C ALA A 13 11.18 -28.08 25.68
N GLY A 14 12.05 -27.56 26.56
CA GLY A 14 13.26 -26.83 26.13
C GLY A 14 13.04 -25.40 25.59
N PHE A 15 11.81 -24.90 25.54
CA PHE A 15 11.52 -23.53 25.12
C PHE A 15 11.26 -22.62 26.33
N CYS A 16 12.27 -21.87 26.75
CA CYS A 16 12.12 -20.82 27.76
C CYS A 16 11.38 -19.62 27.14
N ILE A 17 10.06 -19.54 27.34
CA ILE A 17 9.28 -18.35 27.00
C ILE A 17 9.82 -17.20 27.86
N LYS A 18 10.52 -16.24 27.24
CA LYS A 18 10.89 -14.99 27.91
C LYS A 18 9.59 -14.35 28.39
N THR A 19 9.46 -14.13 29.68
CA THR A 19 8.21 -13.60 30.25
C THR A 19 7.87 -12.26 29.60
N PRO A 20 6.59 -11.92 29.38
CA PRO A 20 6.19 -10.65 28.79
C PRO A 20 6.79 -9.44 29.53
N TYR A 21 7.01 -9.55 30.85
CA TYR A 21 7.72 -8.57 31.64
C TYR A 21 9.16 -8.26 31.15
N GLN A 22 9.92 -9.27 30.72
CA GLN A 22 11.27 -9.09 30.16
C GLN A 22 11.22 -8.38 28.80
N LEU A 23 10.19 -8.65 27.99
CA LEU A 23 9.97 -7.98 26.71
C LEU A 23 9.57 -6.52 26.92
N CYS A 24 8.63 -6.24 27.83
CA CYS A 24 8.25 -4.87 28.20
C CYS A 24 9.45 -4.09 28.76
N LYS A 25 10.27 -4.69 29.62
CA LYS A 25 11.47 -4.05 30.16
C LYS A 25 12.51 -3.72 29.08
N LYS A 26 12.61 -4.53 28.03
CA LYS A 26 13.47 -4.22 26.87
C LYS A 26 12.88 -3.11 26.01
N ALA A 27 11.58 -3.15 25.74
CA ALA A 27 10.89 -2.10 24.98
C ALA A 27 11.01 -0.73 25.67
N VAL A 28 10.86 -0.66 26.99
CA VAL A 28 11.05 0.57 27.76
C VAL A 28 12.50 1.08 27.69
N LYS A 29 13.49 0.18 27.72
CA LYS A 29 14.90 0.57 27.56
C LYS A 29 15.19 1.16 26.18
N GLU A 30 14.69 0.52 25.13
CA GLU A 30 14.86 1.03 23.76
C GLU A 30 14.13 2.36 23.55
N ALA A 31 12.92 2.51 24.10
CA ALA A 31 12.17 3.77 24.06
C ALA A 31 12.93 4.90 24.77
N ASN A 32 13.55 4.62 25.92
CA ASN A 32 14.37 5.61 26.64
C ASN A 32 15.63 5.97 25.85
N SER A 33 16.29 4.99 25.22
CA SER A 33 17.44 5.27 24.34
C SER A 33 17.05 6.13 23.14
N ILE A 34 15.87 5.92 22.55
CA ILE A 34 15.34 6.77 21.48
C ILE A 34 15.04 8.18 21.99
N ALA A 35 14.43 8.31 23.17
CA ALA A 35 14.14 9.62 23.78
C ALA A 35 15.42 10.41 24.07
N GLU A 36 16.47 9.78 24.61
CA GLU A 36 17.77 10.43 24.84
C GLU A 36 18.47 10.85 23.55
N LEU A 37 18.26 10.14 22.44
CA LEU A 37 18.79 10.52 21.13
C LEU A 37 18.01 11.70 20.54
N LEU A 38 16.70 11.73 20.72
CA LEU A 38 15.83 12.84 20.29
C LEU A 38 16.10 14.12 21.07
N GLU A 39 16.46 14.03 22.36
CA GLU A 39 16.89 15.19 23.16
C GLU A 39 18.27 15.74 22.74
N LYS A 40 19.12 14.93 22.10
CA LYS A 40 20.47 15.33 21.65
C LYS A 40 20.51 15.89 20.23
N GLU A 41 19.52 15.60 19.39
CA GLU A 41 19.46 16.06 17.99
C GLU A 41 18.24 16.93 17.72
N ASP A 42 18.35 18.22 18.03
CA ASP A 42 17.32 19.21 17.67
C ASP A 42 17.43 19.68 16.19
N ARG A 43 17.98 18.85 15.31
CA ARG A 43 18.23 19.20 13.89
C ARG A 43 18.12 18.02 12.93
N PHE A 44 16.91 17.52 12.72
CA PHE A 44 16.57 16.93 11.41
C PHE A 44 16.40 18.07 10.39
N ASP A 45 17.51 18.72 10.03
CA ASP A 45 17.53 19.88 9.11
C ASP A 45 17.02 19.52 7.71
N ARG A 46 16.86 18.23 7.42
CA ARG A 46 16.30 17.74 6.16
C ARG A 46 15.81 16.30 6.27
N VAL A 47 14.58 16.11 6.75
CA VAL A 47 13.78 15.00 6.21
C VAL A 47 13.48 15.35 4.77
N SER A 48 14.05 14.57 3.83
CA SER A 48 13.69 14.67 2.42
C SER A 48 12.22 14.33 2.26
N CYS A 49 11.35 15.34 2.26
CA CYS A 49 10.06 15.20 1.62
C CYS A 49 10.36 15.02 0.14
N ARG A 50 10.13 13.81 -0.38
CA ARG A 50 10.09 13.63 -1.84
C ARG A 50 9.04 14.64 -2.34
N PRO A 51 9.39 15.62 -3.19
CA PRO A 51 8.36 16.42 -3.83
C PRO A 51 7.39 15.45 -4.50
N ALA A 52 6.09 15.74 -4.42
CA ALA A 52 5.09 14.98 -5.15
C ALA A 52 5.59 14.85 -6.59
N PRO A 53 5.73 13.63 -7.16
CA PRO A 53 6.33 13.49 -8.47
C PRO A 53 5.54 14.34 -9.47
N GLU A 54 6.17 15.40 -9.99
CA GLU A 54 5.60 16.21 -11.06
C GLU A 54 5.38 15.30 -12.26
N GLY A 55 4.12 15.16 -12.65
CA GLY A 55 3.72 14.23 -13.68
C GLY A 55 3.98 12.80 -13.25
N MET A 56 3.04 12.23 -12.50
CA MET A 56 2.91 10.78 -12.45
C MET A 56 2.51 10.30 -13.85
N ARG A 57 3.47 10.25 -14.77
CA ARG A 57 3.36 9.48 -16.02
C ARG A 57 3.21 8.04 -15.54
N MET A 58 1.94 7.63 -15.41
CA MET A 58 1.54 6.24 -15.30
C MET A 58 1.84 5.58 -16.65
N ALA A 59 3.12 5.49 -17.01
CA ALA A 59 3.53 4.48 -17.95
C ALA A 59 3.15 3.16 -17.29
N MET A 60 2.36 2.36 -18.00
CA MET A 60 1.99 1.01 -17.61
C MET A 60 3.26 0.17 -17.67
N ARG A 61 4.17 0.35 -16.70
CA ARG A 61 5.30 -0.56 -16.55
C ARG A 61 4.69 -1.93 -16.30
N PRO A 62 5.16 -2.99 -16.99
CA PRO A 62 4.74 -4.34 -16.68
C PRO A 62 4.93 -4.51 -15.17
N VAL A 63 3.86 -4.88 -14.50
CA VAL A 63 3.84 -5.08 -13.06
C VAL A 63 4.64 -6.35 -12.78
N LYS A 64 5.98 -6.24 -12.78
CA LYS A 64 6.88 -7.36 -12.49
C LYS A 64 6.92 -7.69 -11.00
N ASP A 65 6.54 -6.74 -10.14
CA ASP A 65 6.76 -6.80 -8.69
C ASP A 65 5.46 -6.65 -7.88
N TYR A 66 4.28 -6.95 -8.45
CA TYR A 66 3.09 -7.00 -7.61
C TYR A 66 3.02 -8.32 -6.87
N GLU A 67 3.22 -8.24 -5.56
CA GLU A 67 2.91 -9.34 -4.65
C GLU A 67 1.41 -9.47 -4.48
N GLU A 68 0.90 -10.65 -4.83
CA GLU A 68 -0.50 -11.00 -4.68
C GLU A 68 -0.84 -11.21 -3.21
N PHE A 69 -1.30 -10.14 -2.55
CA PHE A 69 -1.73 -10.20 -1.16
C PHE A 69 -3.13 -10.82 -1.05
N GLU A 70 -3.24 -11.93 -0.33
CA GLU A 70 -4.53 -12.59 -0.05
C GLU A 70 -5.56 -11.62 0.55
N SER A 71 -5.11 -10.69 1.39
CA SER A 71 -5.97 -9.70 2.04
C SER A 71 -6.74 -8.79 1.08
N ARG A 72 -6.27 -8.65 -0.17
CA ARG A 72 -6.89 -7.78 -1.18
C ARG A 72 -7.59 -8.56 -2.29
N ARG A 73 -7.55 -9.90 -2.25
CA ARG A 73 -8.10 -10.77 -3.29
C ARG A 73 -9.60 -10.57 -3.49
N ALA A 74 -10.37 -10.52 -2.40
CA ALA A 74 -11.82 -10.29 -2.47
C ALA A 74 -12.17 -8.95 -3.14
N ALA A 75 -11.41 -7.88 -2.84
CA ALA A 75 -11.62 -6.58 -3.47
C ALA A 75 -11.22 -6.59 -4.95
N PHE A 76 -10.12 -7.26 -5.29
CA PHE A 76 -9.70 -7.45 -6.68
C PHE A 76 -10.75 -8.21 -7.49
N ASP A 77 -11.19 -9.38 -7.00
CA ASP A 77 -12.19 -10.22 -7.65
C ASP A 77 -13.53 -9.48 -7.79
N GLY A 78 -13.93 -8.72 -6.76
CA GLY A 78 -15.14 -7.90 -6.80
C GLY A 78 -15.10 -6.85 -7.91
N VAL A 79 -13.99 -6.13 -8.05
CA VAL A 79 -13.83 -5.15 -9.14
C VAL A 79 -13.75 -5.84 -10.50
N MET A 80 -13.06 -6.97 -10.62
CA MET A 80 -12.93 -7.71 -11.87
C MET A 80 -14.26 -8.27 -12.36
N ASN A 81 -15.10 -8.75 -11.44
CA ASN A 81 -16.46 -9.20 -11.76
C ASN A 81 -17.36 -8.02 -12.14
N ALA A 82 -17.27 -6.89 -11.43
CA ALA A 82 -18.03 -5.69 -11.76
C ALA A 82 -17.67 -5.13 -13.15
N LEU A 83 -16.42 -5.28 -13.60
CA LEU A 83 -16.02 -4.91 -14.96
C LEU A 83 -16.65 -5.78 -16.07
N LYS A 84 -17.13 -6.98 -15.74
CA LYS A 84 -17.78 -7.90 -16.68
C LYS A 84 -19.31 -7.73 -16.70
N ASP A 85 -19.86 -6.85 -15.87
CA ASP A 85 -21.29 -6.55 -15.80
C ASP A 85 -21.61 -5.32 -16.65
N ASP A 86 -22.28 -5.54 -17.78
CA ASP A 86 -22.65 -4.50 -18.74
C ASP A 86 -23.64 -3.46 -18.18
N ASN A 87 -24.25 -3.71 -17.02
CA ASN A 87 -25.13 -2.76 -16.35
C ASN A 87 -24.36 -1.70 -15.54
N LEU A 88 -23.05 -1.89 -15.32
CA LEU A 88 -22.23 -1.02 -14.49
C LEU A 88 -21.32 -0.14 -15.34
N ALA A 89 -21.59 1.17 -15.36
CA ALA A 89 -20.76 2.13 -16.09
C ALA A 89 -19.59 2.69 -15.26
N ILE A 90 -19.72 2.77 -13.92
CA ILE A 90 -18.74 3.42 -13.04
C ILE A 90 -18.52 2.56 -11.79
N ILE A 91 -17.25 2.26 -11.50
CA ILE A 91 -16.82 1.51 -10.31
C ILE A 91 -15.89 2.39 -9.48
N GLY A 92 -16.25 2.63 -8.21
CA GLY A 92 -15.45 3.40 -7.27
C GLY A 92 -14.68 2.52 -6.29
N VAL A 93 -13.37 2.77 -6.12
CA VAL A 93 -12.54 2.11 -5.10
C VAL A 93 -12.14 3.13 -4.03
N TYR A 94 -12.61 2.94 -2.79
CA TYR A 94 -12.43 3.87 -1.68
C TYR A 94 -11.82 3.20 -0.43
N GLY A 95 -11.39 4.00 0.55
CA GLY A 95 -10.76 3.53 1.80
C GLY A 95 -9.68 4.48 2.32
N MET A 96 -9.03 4.12 3.43
CA MET A 96 -7.95 4.93 4.04
C MET A 96 -6.80 5.25 3.08
N GLY A 97 -6.04 6.31 3.37
CA GLY A 97 -4.79 6.63 2.66
C GLY A 97 -3.77 5.49 2.78
N GLY A 98 -2.91 5.30 1.77
CA GLY A 98 -1.81 4.34 1.84
C GLY A 98 -2.18 2.85 1.68
N VAL A 99 -3.46 2.47 1.75
CA VAL A 99 -3.88 1.05 1.65
C VAL A 99 -3.70 0.40 0.27
N GLY A 100 -3.23 1.15 -0.74
CA GLY A 100 -2.91 0.61 -2.06
C GLY A 100 -4.05 0.62 -3.08
N LYS A 101 -5.09 1.46 -2.91
CA LYS A 101 -6.23 1.55 -3.86
C LYS A 101 -5.81 1.77 -5.31
N THR A 102 -4.94 2.75 -5.56
CA THR A 102 -4.39 3.02 -6.89
C THR A 102 -3.60 1.85 -7.44
N THR A 103 -2.93 1.10 -6.56
CA THR A 103 -2.20 -0.12 -6.93
C THR A 103 -3.16 -1.22 -7.36
N LEU A 104 -4.27 -1.43 -6.62
CA LEU A 104 -5.30 -2.40 -6.99
C LEU A 104 -5.90 -2.09 -8.38
N VAL A 105 -6.26 -0.83 -8.64
CA VAL A 105 -6.81 -0.43 -9.96
C VAL A 105 -5.80 -0.67 -11.09
N LYS A 106 -4.51 -0.40 -10.88
CA LYS A 106 -3.46 -0.68 -11.88
C LYS A 106 -3.38 -2.15 -12.25
N GLN A 107 -3.53 -3.02 -11.27
CA GLN A 107 -3.52 -4.46 -11.56
C GLN A 107 -4.76 -4.93 -12.26
N VAL A 108 -5.94 -4.46 -11.83
CA VAL A 108 -7.20 -4.78 -12.49
C VAL A 108 -7.11 -4.37 -13.96
N ALA A 109 -6.59 -3.16 -14.25
CA ALA A 109 -6.34 -2.71 -15.62
C ALA A 109 -5.36 -3.65 -16.38
N SER A 110 -4.28 -4.09 -15.72
CA SER A 110 -3.35 -5.04 -16.33
C SER A 110 -3.99 -6.41 -16.60
N GLN A 111 -4.84 -6.91 -15.70
CA GLN A 111 -5.49 -8.20 -15.83
C GLN A 111 -6.61 -8.12 -16.89
N ALA A 112 -7.41 -7.06 -16.88
CA ALA A 112 -8.42 -6.80 -17.91
C ALA A 112 -7.81 -6.74 -19.32
N LYS A 113 -6.62 -6.15 -19.46
CA LYS A 113 -5.87 -6.16 -20.74
C LYS A 113 -5.40 -7.57 -21.12
N LYS A 114 -4.90 -8.38 -20.17
CA LYS A 114 -4.45 -9.76 -20.41
C LYS A 114 -5.61 -10.70 -20.78
N GLU A 115 -6.72 -10.62 -20.05
CA GLU A 115 -7.94 -11.40 -20.27
C GLU A 115 -8.76 -10.88 -21.46
N LYS A 116 -8.38 -9.73 -22.04
CA LYS A 116 -9.11 -9.07 -23.13
C LYS A 116 -10.59 -8.84 -22.80
N VAL A 117 -10.88 -8.46 -21.55
CA VAL A 117 -12.24 -8.10 -21.12
C VAL A 117 -12.76 -6.91 -21.92
N PHE A 118 -11.86 -5.99 -22.26
CA PHE A 118 -12.13 -4.85 -23.14
C PHE A 118 -11.14 -4.86 -24.30
N GLU A 119 -11.56 -4.31 -25.44
CA GLU A 119 -10.70 -4.09 -26.60
C GLU A 119 -9.54 -3.14 -26.25
N THR A 120 -9.84 -2.07 -25.50
CA THR A 120 -8.85 -1.08 -25.10
C THR A 120 -9.02 -0.72 -23.62
N VAL A 121 -7.90 -0.71 -22.88
CA VAL A 121 -7.83 -0.29 -21.48
C VAL A 121 -6.88 0.90 -21.36
N VAL A 122 -7.38 2.04 -20.89
CA VAL A 122 -6.62 3.27 -20.71
C VAL A 122 -6.59 3.66 -19.23
N MET A 123 -5.41 4.03 -18.74
CA MET A 123 -5.25 4.64 -17.42
C MET A 123 -4.82 6.10 -17.58
N ALA A 124 -5.50 7.01 -16.90
CA ALA A 124 -5.11 8.40 -16.76
C ALA A 124 -5.01 8.75 -15.27
N ALA A 125 -4.04 9.58 -14.90
CA ALA A 125 -3.89 10.06 -13.53
C ALA A 125 -4.52 11.45 -13.41
N LEU A 126 -5.39 11.63 -12.42
CA LEU A 126 -5.98 12.93 -12.12
C LEU A 126 -5.24 13.58 -10.96
N THR A 127 -4.92 14.86 -11.11
CA THR A 127 -4.45 15.72 -10.03
C THR A 127 -5.64 16.26 -9.23
N GLN A 128 -5.39 16.82 -8.05
CA GLN A 128 -6.44 17.44 -7.22
C GLN A 128 -7.21 18.54 -7.96
N ASN A 129 -6.48 19.32 -8.77
CA ASN A 129 -7.06 20.29 -9.71
C ASN A 129 -6.80 19.78 -11.13
N PRO A 130 -7.72 18.96 -11.68
CA PRO A 130 -7.53 18.38 -13.01
C PRO A 130 -7.72 19.45 -14.09
N ASN A 131 -6.76 19.57 -14.99
CA ASN A 131 -6.95 20.31 -16.23
C ASN A 131 -7.70 19.40 -17.22
N ILE A 132 -9.02 19.58 -17.32
CA ILE A 132 -9.91 18.72 -18.10
C ILE A 132 -9.46 18.59 -19.57
N PRO A 133 -9.15 19.68 -20.31
CA PRO A 133 -8.60 19.58 -21.66
C PRO A 133 -7.37 18.68 -21.76
N ASN A 134 -6.42 18.81 -20.83
CA ASN A 134 -5.19 18.02 -20.86
C ASN A 134 -5.46 16.53 -20.60
N VAL A 135 -6.35 16.22 -19.66
CA VAL A 135 -6.74 14.83 -19.36
C VAL A 135 -7.46 14.19 -20.54
N GLN A 136 -8.38 14.93 -21.19
CA GLN A 136 -9.07 14.44 -22.38
C GLN A 136 -8.09 14.17 -23.52
N ASN A 137 -7.11 15.05 -23.73
CA ASN A 137 -6.06 14.83 -24.72
C ASN A 137 -5.21 13.59 -24.38
N GLU A 138 -4.82 13.40 -23.12
CA GLU A 138 -4.06 12.20 -22.69
C GLU A 138 -4.84 10.92 -22.96
N ILE A 139 -6.15 10.90 -22.65
CA ILE A 139 -7.02 9.75 -22.89
C ILE A 139 -7.17 9.51 -24.40
N ALA A 140 -7.44 10.57 -25.19
CA ALA A 140 -7.59 10.48 -26.63
C ALA A 140 -6.32 9.95 -27.31
N GLU A 141 -5.14 10.45 -26.93
CA GLU A 141 -3.87 9.95 -27.44
C GLU A 141 -3.66 8.46 -27.17
N LYS A 142 -4.05 8.00 -25.97
CA LYS A 142 -3.92 6.59 -25.57
C LYS A 142 -4.96 5.67 -26.23
N LEU A 143 -6.11 6.20 -26.64
CA LEU A 143 -7.12 5.46 -27.40
C LEU A 143 -6.76 5.37 -28.89
N ILE A 144 -6.24 6.45 -29.48
CA ILE A 144 -5.93 6.54 -30.91
C ILE A 144 -4.66 5.76 -31.27
N ARG A 145 -3.67 5.69 -30.36
CA ARG A 145 -2.44 4.95 -30.60
C ARG A 145 -2.57 3.51 -30.10
N PRO A 146 -2.57 2.49 -30.98
CA PRO A 146 -2.65 1.10 -30.53
C PRO A 146 -1.45 0.76 -29.64
N GLN A 147 -1.73 0.24 -28.45
CA GLN A 147 -0.70 -0.21 -27.52
C GLN A 147 -0.24 -1.61 -27.92
N THR A 148 0.73 -1.68 -28.84
CA THR A 148 1.48 -2.91 -29.22
C THR A 148 1.97 -3.69 -28.01
#